data_AF-A0A2H0NLM5-F1
#
_entry.id   AF-A0A2H0NLM5-F1
#
_cell.length_a   1.000
_cell.length_b   1.000
_cell.length_c   1.000
_cell.angle_alpha   90.00
_cell.angle_beta   90.00
_cell.angle_gamma   90.00
#
_symmetry.space_group_name_H-M   'P 1'
#
loop_
_entity.id
_entity.type
_entity.pdbx_description
1 polymer ?
#
loop_
_entity_poly.entity_id
_entity_poly.type
_entity_poly.pdbx_seq_one_letter_code
_entity_poly.pdbx_strand_id
1 'polypeptide(L)'
;MNFLEKLFEGALWNSRFVILSAVIGSLLAGFAIFYLATVDVLYLFQHALHYADSSLTEEARKALHDSTVSHIVEVVDGYLLATVMLIFSLGLYELFISDIDQAHGSRASSKILVISNLDDLKQRLAKVILMIMIVTLFEEALGMAIEAPIDLVYFGAAIALIALALYLTHASDGHSAAATDGKDAH
;
A
#
# COMPACT_ATOMS: atom_id res chain seq x y z
N MET A 1 -32.76 -30.15 4.75
CA MET A 1 -31.77 -29.09 4.52
C MET A 1 -31.12 -28.81 5.86
N ASN A 2 -29.86 -29.20 5.98
CA ASN A 2 -29.27 -29.60 7.26
C ASN A 2 -28.92 -28.37 8.10
N PHE A 3 -29.27 -28.37 9.38
CA PHE A 3 -28.94 -27.29 10.33
C PHE A 3 -27.45 -26.90 10.30
N LEU A 4 -26.58 -27.90 10.08
CA LEU A 4 -25.14 -27.74 9.86
C LEU A 4 -24.81 -26.85 8.65
N GLU A 5 -25.53 -26.96 7.55
CA GLU A 5 -25.32 -26.18 6.33
C GLU A 5 -25.66 -24.70 6.58
N LYS A 6 -26.82 -24.43 7.22
CA LYS A 6 -27.20 -23.05 7.61
C LYS A 6 -26.25 -22.43 8.62
N LEU A 7 -25.74 -23.21 9.58
CA LEU A 7 -24.77 -22.72 10.56
C LEU A 7 -23.42 -22.42 9.88
N PHE A 8 -22.97 -23.29 8.98
CA PHE A 8 -21.70 -23.13 8.27
C PHE A 8 -21.76 -21.96 7.27
N GLU A 9 -22.84 -21.85 6.48
CA GLU A 9 -23.08 -20.69 5.60
C GLU A 9 -23.19 -19.38 6.38
N GLY A 10 -23.89 -19.38 7.52
CA GLY A 10 -24.00 -18.21 8.39
C GLY A 10 -22.65 -17.78 8.98
N ALA A 11 -21.83 -18.74 9.40
CA ALA A 11 -20.47 -18.47 9.88
C ALA A 11 -19.56 -17.97 8.74
N LEU A 12 -19.65 -18.57 7.55
CA LEU A 12 -18.90 -18.14 6.37
C LEU A 12 -19.28 -16.71 5.96
N TRP A 13 -20.57 -16.38 5.98
CA TRP A 13 -21.07 -15.05 5.65
C TRP A 13 -20.62 -13.98 6.66
N ASN A 14 -20.58 -14.33 7.95
CA ASN A 14 -20.08 -13.43 9.00
C ASN A 14 -18.55 -13.32 9.04
N SER A 15 -17.80 -14.22 8.39
CA SER A 15 -16.33 -14.16 8.37
C SER A 15 -15.78 -12.87 7.76
N ARG A 16 -16.53 -12.22 6.86
CA ARG A 16 -16.18 -10.91 6.28
C ARG A 16 -15.96 -9.82 7.34
N PHE A 17 -16.59 -9.92 8.51
CA PHE A 17 -16.42 -8.94 9.59
C PHE A 17 -15.02 -8.98 10.22
N VAL A 18 -14.27 -10.08 10.07
CA VAL A 18 -12.87 -10.15 10.51
C VAL A 18 -12.02 -9.11 9.77
N ILE A 19 -12.35 -8.82 8.51
CA ILE A 19 -11.61 -7.87 7.66
C ILE A 19 -11.76 -6.43 8.17
N LEU A 20 -12.88 -6.10 8.85
CA LEU A 20 -13.02 -4.80 9.50
C LEU A 20 -11.94 -4.54 10.54
N SER A 21 -11.44 -5.58 11.21
CA SER A 21 -10.33 -5.41 12.16
C SER A 21 -9.04 -4.96 11.46
N ALA A 22 -8.73 -5.52 10.28
CA ALA A 22 -7.60 -5.12 9.46
C ALA A 22 -7.78 -3.72 8.86
N VAL A 23 -9.00 -3.38 8.42
CA VAL A 23 -9.34 -2.03 7.92
C VAL A 23 -9.13 -0.99 9.01
N ILE A 24 -9.70 -1.21 10.21
CA ILE A 24 -9.56 -0.27 11.34
C ILE A 24 -8.09 -0.19 11.79
N GLY A 25 -7.39 -1.33 11.87
CA GLY A 25 -5.99 -1.37 12.26
C GLY A 25 -5.09 -0.57 11.31
N SER A 26 -5.21 -0.79 10.00
CA SER A 26 -4.45 -0.05 8.97
C SER A 26 -4.82 1.43 8.92
N LEU A 27 -6.09 1.78 9.13
CA LEU A 27 -6.52 3.18 9.22
C LEU A 27 -5.88 3.91 10.40
N LEU A 28 -5.92 3.28 11.59
CA LEU A 28 -5.33 3.84 12.82
C LEU A 28 -3.80 3.93 12.70
N ALA A 29 -3.15 2.92 12.13
CA ALA A 29 -1.70 2.95 11.88
C ALA A 29 -1.32 4.09 10.93
N GLY A 30 -2.06 4.26 9.82
CA GLY A 30 -1.87 5.37 8.89
C GLY A 30 -2.01 6.73 9.60
N PHE A 31 -3.04 6.92 10.42
CA PHE A 31 -3.20 8.14 11.20
C PHE A 31 -2.09 8.36 12.24
N ALA A 32 -1.63 7.31 12.91
CA ALA A 32 -0.54 7.39 13.88
C ALA A 32 0.76 7.84 13.20
N ILE A 33 1.11 7.26 12.06
CA ILE A 33 2.31 7.63 11.30
C ILE A 33 2.17 9.06 10.75
N PHE A 34 0.99 9.45 10.24
CA PHE A 34 0.72 10.83 9.83
C PHE A 34 0.97 11.81 10.96
N TYR A 35 0.51 11.49 12.17
CA TYR A 35 0.72 12.31 13.34
C TYR A 35 2.21 12.43 13.70
N LEU A 36 2.95 11.32 13.73
CA LEU A 36 4.39 11.31 13.99
C LEU A 36 5.15 12.17 12.97
N ALA A 37 4.94 11.91 11.67
CA ALA A 37 5.58 12.68 10.60
C ALA A 37 5.23 14.19 10.68
N THR A 38 3.99 14.53 11.08
CA THR A 38 3.58 15.92 11.28
C THR A 38 4.32 16.57 12.44
N VAL A 39 4.49 15.87 13.55
CA VAL A 39 5.27 16.36 14.70
C VAL A 39 6.73 16.54 14.32
N ASP A 40 7.32 15.62 13.55
CA ASP A 40 8.71 15.69 13.10
C ASP A 40 8.93 16.88 12.16
N VAL A 41 7.97 17.21 11.29
CA VAL A 41 7.99 18.46 10.49
C VAL A 41 8.11 19.69 11.39
N LEU A 42 7.35 19.75 12.50
CA LEU A 42 7.40 20.90 13.39
C LEU A 42 8.79 21.06 14.02
N TYR A 43 9.39 19.97 14.48
CA TYR A 43 10.77 19.99 14.98
C TYR A 43 11.78 20.34 13.90
N LEU A 44 11.59 19.86 12.66
CA LEU A 44 12.43 20.18 11.52
C LEU A 44 12.45 21.68 11.22
N PHE A 45 11.27 22.33 11.22
CA PHE A 45 11.18 23.77 11.04
C PHE A 45 11.89 24.54 12.14
N GLN A 46 11.80 24.10 13.40
CA GLN A 46 12.53 24.73 14.50
C GLN A 46 14.05 24.67 14.29
N HIS A 47 14.59 23.52 13.90
CA HIS A 47 16.02 23.37 13.64
C HIS A 47 16.49 24.14 12.40
N ALA A 48 15.67 24.18 11.35
CA ALA A 48 15.97 24.93 10.12
C ALA A 48 16.08 26.44 10.37
N LEU A 49 15.33 26.99 11.33
CA LEU A 49 15.45 28.41 11.71
C LEU A 49 16.82 28.76 12.30
N HIS A 50 17.48 27.81 12.98
CA HIS A 50 18.83 28.01 13.50
C HIS A 50 19.92 28.00 12.42
N TYR A 51 19.62 27.54 11.20
CA TYR A 51 20.59 27.51 10.10
C TYR A 51 21.05 28.91 9.66
N ALA A 52 20.18 29.92 9.82
CA ALA A 52 20.46 31.31 9.46
C ALA A 52 21.30 32.07 10.50
N ASP A 53 21.71 31.42 11.60
CA ASP A 53 22.51 32.07 12.63
C ASP A 53 23.92 32.41 12.10
N SER A 54 24.25 33.71 12.12
CA SER A 54 25.53 34.25 11.68
C SER A 54 26.71 33.84 12.56
N SER A 55 26.46 33.30 13.76
CA SER A 55 27.49 32.83 14.70
C SER A 55 28.01 31.41 14.41
N LEU A 56 27.40 30.68 13.46
CA LEU A 56 27.81 29.31 13.12
C LEU A 56 29.11 29.27 12.32
N THR A 57 30.02 28.38 12.73
CA THR A 57 31.21 28.00 11.94
C THR A 57 30.79 27.24 10.67
N GLU A 58 31.63 27.25 9.63
CA GLU A 58 31.32 26.55 8.37
C GLU A 58 31.10 25.04 8.56
N GLU A 59 31.87 24.41 9.45
CA GLU A 59 31.75 22.99 9.79
C GLU A 59 30.42 22.68 10.50
N ALA A 60 30.01 23.53 11.46
CA ALA A 60 28.74 23.37 12.17
C ALA A 60 27.54 23.59 11.24
N ARG A 61 27.64 24.55 10.31
CA ARG A 61 26.61 24.79 9.29
C ARG A 61 26.45 23.60 8.34
N LYS A 62 27.56 22.94 7.96
CA LYS A 62 27.52 21.74 7.13
C LYS A 62 26.89 20.55 7.87
N ALA A 63 27.28 20.30 9.12
CA ALA A 63 26.67 19.23 9.92
C ALA A 63 25.16 19.44 10.12
N LEU A 64 24.74 20.68 10.36
CA LEU A 64 23.32 21.04 10.47
C LEU A 64 22.57 20.84 9.15
N HIS A 65 23.19 21.16 8.02
CA HIS A 65 22.63 20.88 6.69
C HIS A 65 22.40 19.39 6.46
N ASP A 66 23.43 18.57 6.66
CA ASP A 66 23.35 17.13 6.41
C ASP A 66 22.30 16.46 7.32
N SER A 67 22.25 16.85 8.60
CA SER A 67 21.21 16.39 9.54
C SER A 67 19.81 16.83 9.13
N THR A 68 19.64 18.09 8.71
CA THR A 68 18.33 18.61 8.25
C THR A 68 17.87 17.84 7.01
N VAL A 69 18.75 17.60 6.04
CA VAL A 69 18.43 16.85 4.82
C VAL A 69 18.01 15.41 5.16
N SER A 70 18.70 14.74 6.09
CA SER A 70 18.32 13.40 6.54
C SER A 70 16.93 13.38 7.18
N HIS A 71 16.61 14.31 8.09
CA HIS A 71 15.28 14.39 8.69
C HIS A 71 14.18 14.71 7.67
N ILE A 72 14.47 15.49 6.61
CA ILE A 72 13.50 15.72 5.54
C ILE A 72 13.15 14.40 4.85
N VAL A 73 14.14 13.56 4.54
CA VAL A 73 13.91 12.27 3.88
C VAL A 73 13.05 11.35 4.76
N GLU A 74 13.34 11.30 6.07
CA GLU A 74 12.58 10.51 7.05
C GLU A 74 11.11 10.96 7.14
N VAL A 75 10.85 12.26 7.20
CA VAL A 75 9.49 12.82 7.20
C VAL A 75 8.74 12.48 5.91
N VAL A 76 9.41 12.62 4.76
CA VAL A 76 8.79 12.32 3.45
C VAL A 76 8.41 10.85 3.37
N ASP A 77 9.30 9.95 3.81
CA ASP A 77 9.03 8.52 3.87
C ASP A 77 7.85 8.20 4.81
N GLY A 78 7.81 8.83 6.00
CA GLY A 78 6.69 8.70 6.94
C GLY A 78 5.34 9.05 6.31
N TYR A 79 5.25 10.14 5.55
CA TYR A 79 4.01 10.50 4.84
C TYR A 79 3.63 9.52 3.73
N LEU A 80 4.62 8.99 3.00
CA LEU A 80 4.37 7.98 1.97
C LEU A 80 3.83 6.69 2.60
N LEU A 81 4.45 6.21 3.67
CA LEU A 81 4.02 5.04 4.41
C LEU A 81 2.60 5.22 4.98
N ALA A 82 2.32 6.38 5.58
CA ALA A 82 0.99 6.69 6.09
C ALA A 82 -0.07 6.68 4.99
N THR A 83 0.25 7.22 3.81
CA THR A 83 -0.64 7.22 2.64
C THR A 83 -0.89 5.81 2.12
N VAL A 84 0.15 4.96 2.06
CA VAL A 84 0.01 3.55 1.67
C VAL A 84 -0.92 2.81 2.63
N MET A 85 -0.81 3.07 3.94
CA MET A 85 -1.73 2.48 4.94
C MET A 85 -3.18 2.92 4.75
N LEU A 86 -3.43 4.20 4.41
CA LEU A 86 -4.77 4.68 4.10
C LEU A 86 -5.34 4.03 2.84
N ILE A 87 -4.57 3.96 1.75
CA ILE A 87 -4.97 3.31 0.50
C ILE A 87 -5.27 1.83 0.75
N PHE A 88 -4.43 1.15 1.53
CA PHE A 88 -4.61 -0.25 1.87
C PHE A 88 -5.90 -0.48 2.69
N SER A 89 -6.15 0.36 3.70
CA SER A 89 -7.38 0.30 4.51
C SER A 89 -8.65 0.46 3.65
N LEU A 90 -8.67 1.47 2.78
CA LEU A 90 -9.79 1.72 1.87
C LEU A 90 -9.95 0.59 0.87
N GLY A 91 -8.86 0.09 0.29
CA GLY A 91 -8.89 -1.02 -0.67
C GLY A 91 -9.39 -2.33 -0.07
N LEU A 92 -9.03 -2.65 1.18
CA LEU A 92 -9.56 -3.82 1.90
C LEU A 92 -11.06 -3.68 2.17
N TYR A 93 -11.52 -2.49 2.56
CA TYR A 93 -12.93 -2.23 2.80
C TYR A 93 -13.75 -2.40 1.51
N GLU A 94 -13.30 -1.78 0.42
CA GLU A 94 -14.00 -1.81 -0.87
C GLU A 94 -14.03 -3.22 -1.46
N LEU A 95 -12.94 -3.98 -1.36
CA LEU A 95 -12.85 -5.33 -1.92
C LEU A 95 -13.72 -6.37 -1.19
N PHE A 96 -13.90 -6.23 0.12
CA PHE A 96 -14.47 -7.31 0.95
C PHE A 96 -15.73 -6.93 1.74
N ILE A 97 -16.00 -5.64 1.95
CA ILE A 97 -17.17 -5.18 2.72
C ILE A 97 -18.23 -4.61 1.78
N SER A 98 -17.94 -3.47 1.15
CA SER A 98 -18.89 -2.75 0.30
C SER A 98 -18.18 -1.63 -0.46
N ASP A 99 -18.71 -1.29 -1.64
CA ASP A 99 -18.35 -0.06 -2.34
C ASP A 99 -18.61 1.17 -1.44
N ILE A 100 -17.75 2.18 -1.55
CA ILE A 100 -17.89 3.43 -0.79
C ILE A 100 -18.73 4.39 -1.65
N ASP A 101 -20.02 4.51 -1.35
CA ASP A 101 -20.97 5.33 -2.12
C ASP A 101 -20.53 6.81 -2.28
N GLN A 102 -19.77 7.36 -1.32
CA GLN A 102 -19.22 8.73 -1.43
C GLN A 102 -18.11 8.88 -2.49
N ALA A 103 -17.45 7.80 -2.90
CA ALA A 103 -16.43 7.81 -3.95
C ALA A 103 -17.04 7.85 -5.37
N HIS A 104 -18.31 7.47 -5.52
CA HIS A 104 -19.01 7.37 -6.81
C HIS A 104 -19.34 8.73 -7.45
N GLY A 105 -19.15 9.84 -6.72
CA GLY A 105 -19.27 11.20 -7.27
C GLY A 105 -18.07 11.66 -8.14
N SER A 106 -16.96 10.91 -8.12
CA SER A 106 -15.77 11.19 -8.93
C SER A 106 -15.41 9.97 -9.78
N ARG A 107 -15.07 10.19 -11.06
CA ARG A 107 -14.88 9.16 -12.10
C ARG A 107 -13.69 8.21 -11.83
N ALA A 108 -13.80 7.31 -10.85
CA ALA A 108 -12.76 6.31 -10.58
C ALA A 108 -13.29 4.90 -10.26
N SER A 109 -14.60 4.65 -10.39
CA SER A 109 -15.15 3.32 -10.12
C SER A 109 -16.08 2.89 -11.24
N SER A 110 -15.65 1.90 -12.01
CA SER A 110 -16.54 0.93 -12.64
C SER A 110 -15.71 -0.13 -13.37
N LYS A 111 -16.07 -1.39 -13.11
CA LYS A 111 -15.58 -2.65 -13.72
C LYS A 111 -14.56 -3.42 -12.88
N ILE A 112 -14.93 -3.69 -11.63
CA ILE A 112 -14.52 -4.90 -10.93
C ILE A 112 -15.82 -5.65 -10.62
N LEU A 113 -15.86 -6.96 -10.91
CA LEU A 113 -16.96 -7.90 -10.63
C LEU A 113 -18.00 -8.09 -11.75
N VAL A 114 -17.61 -8.79 -12.81
CA VAL A 114 -18.41 -9.93 -13.28
C VAL A 114 -17.47 -11.11 -13.46
N ILE A 115 -17.55 -12.08 -12.55
CA ILE A 115 -16.75 -13.30 -12.58
C ILE A 115 -17.60 -14.44 -13.10
N SER A 116 -17.14 -15.11 -14.14
CA SER A 116 -17.64 -16.43 -14.51
C SER A 116 -16.47 -17.32 -14.90
N ASN A 117 -16.02 -18.16 -13.94
CA ASN A 117 -15.22 -19.41 -14.06
C ASN A 117 -14.02 -19.48 -13.08
N LEU A 118 -13.51 -20.69 -12.83
CA LEU A 118 -12.43 -21.03 -11.87
C LEU A 118 -11.09 -20.34 -12.14
N ASP A 119 -10.82 -19.83 -13.34
CA ASP A 119 -9.63 -19.03 -13.63
C ASP A 119 -9.66 -17.65 -12.98
N ASP A 120 -10.86 -17.09 -12.79
CA ASP A 120 -11.03 -15.82 -12.08
C ASP A 120 -10.72 -15.97 -10.58
N LEU A 121 -11.02 -17.15 -9.99
CA LEU A 121 -10.61 -17.45 -8.62
C LEU A 121 -9.07 -17.50 -8.48
N LYS A 122 -8.36 -18.08 -9.47
CA LYS A 122 -6.89 -18.09 -9.49
C LYS A 122 -6.31 -16.69 -9.68
N GLN A 123 -6.88 -15.89 -10.59
CA GLN A 123 -6.45 -14.51 -10.82
C GLN A 123 -6.66 -13.64 -9.57
N ARG A 124 -7.80 -13.79 -8.89
CA ARG A 124 -8.08 -13.08 -7.63
C ARG A 124 -7.16 -13.49 -6.50
N LEU A 125 -6.92 -14.79 -6.35
CA LEU A 125 -6.00 -15.30 -5.35
C LEU A 125 -4.56 -14.86 -5.62
N ALA A 126 -4.10 -14.88 -6.87
CA ALA A 126 -2.79 -14.36 -7.26
C ALA A 126 -2.65 -12.86 -6.94
N LYS A 127 -3.70 -12.07 -7.20
CA LYS A 127 -3.73 -10.64 -6.87
C LYS A 127 -3.65 -10.39 -5.36
N VAL A 128 -4.32 -11.21 -4.55
CA VAL A 128 -4.23 -11.14 -3.08
C VAL A 128 -2.84 -11.50 -2.59
N ILE A 129 -2.23 -12.57 -3.12
CA ILE A 129 -0.85 -12.96 -2.76
C ILE A 129 0.15 -11.85 -3.11
N LEU A 130 0.01 -11.22 -4.29
CA LEU A 130 0.85 -10.09 -4.67
C LEU A 130 0.69 -8.92 -3.72
N MET A 131 -0.54 -8.61 -3.28
CA MET A 131 -0.77 -7.56 -2.30
C MET A 131 -0.10 -7.88 -0.95
N ILE A 132 -0.18 -9.13 -0.48
CA ILE A 132 0.51 -9.57 0.75
C ILE A 132 2.02 -9.42 0.60
N MET A 133 2.59 -9.85 -0.54
CA MET A 133 4.03 -9.73 -0.81
C MET A 133 4.51 -8.27 -0.80
N ILE A 134 3.73 -7.34 -1.35
CA ILE A 134 4.06 -5.91 -1.32
C ILE A 134 4.12 -5.42 0.12
N VAL A 135 3.10 -5.73 0.93
CA VAL A 135 3.06 -5.29 2.34
C VAL A 135 4.22 -5.88 3.13
N THR A 136 4.50 -7.18 2.98
CA THR A 136 5.63 -7.83 3.68
C THR A 136 6.98 -7.26 3.26
N LEU A 137 7.16 -6.93 1.97
CA LEU A 137 8.41 -6.31 1.52
C LEU A 137 8.59 -4.91 2.10
N PHE A 138 7.53 -4.11 2.18
CA PHE A 138 7.57 -2.80 2.82
C PHE A 138 7.84 -2.89 4.32
N GLU A 139 7.22 -3.84 5.02
CA GLU A 139 7.48 -4.09 6.44
C GLU A 139 8.95 -4.44 6.68
N GLU A 140 9.50 -5.36 5.89
CA GLU A 140 10.91 -5.74 5.99
C GLU A 140 11.85 -4.57 5.64
N ALA A 141 11.46 -3.73 4.68
CA ALA A 141 12.24 -2.54 4.29
C ALA A 141 12.44 -1.57 5.45
N LEU A 142 11.42 -1.36 6.28
CA LEU A 142 11.47 -0.45 7.43
C LEU A 142 12.33 -1.00 8.57
N GLY A 143 12.43 -2.33 8.70
CA GLY A 143 13.23 -3.00 9.73
C GLY A 143 14.68 -3.32 9.31
N MET A 144 15.02 -3.14 8.03
CA MET A 144 16.30 -3.57 7.48
C MET A 144 17.46 -2.67 7.95
N ALA A 145 18.41 -3.25 8.66
CA ALA A 145 19.71 -2.62 8.90
C ALA A 145 20.60 -2.82 7.66
N ILE A 146 21.05 -1.73 7.04
CA ILE A 146 21.96 -1.78 5.88
C ILE A 146 23.38 -1.98 6.40
N GLU A 147 23.90 -3.21 6.33
CA GLU A 147 25.26 -3.54 6.75
C GLU A 147 26.26 -3.38 5.61
N ALA A 148 25.85 -3.68 4.37
CA ALA A 148 26.67 -3.60 3.18
C ALA A 148 25.93 -2.98 1.98
N PRO A 149 26.64 -2.32 1.04
CA PRO A 149 26.03 -1.76 -0.17
C PRO A 149 25.32 -2.80 -1.06
N ILE A 150 25.64 -4.09 -0.91
CA ILE A 150 24.98 -5.17 -1.63
C ILE A 150 23.53 -5.39 -1.15
N ASP A 151 23.22 -5.04 0.10
CA ASP A 151 21.88 -5.21 0.68
C ASP A 151 20.87 -4.31 -0.05
N LEU A 152 21.30 -3.09 -0.40
CA LEU A 152 20.54 -2.17 -1.25
C LEU A 152 20.27 -2.74 -2.65
N VAL A 153 21.22 -3.47 -3.22
CA VAL A 153 21.05 -4.11 -4.54
C VAL A 153 20.05 -5.26 -4.45
N TYR A 154 20.12 -6.09 -3.40
CA TYR A 154 19.14 -7.16 -3.18
C TYR A 154 17.74 -6.62 -2.91
N PHE A 155 17.63 -5.55 -2.12
CA PHE A 155 16.36 -4.89 -1.87
C PHE A 155 15.77 -4.29 -3.15
N GLY A 156 16.59 -3.58 -3.94
CA GLY A 156 16.18 -3.08 -5.25
C GLY A 156 15.77 -4.19 -6.23
N ALA A 157 16.46 -5.33 -6.21
CA ALA A 157 16.11 -6.49 -7.02
C ALA A 157 14.77 -7.11 -6.58
N ALA A 158 14.50 -7.19 -5.27
CA ALA A 158 13.21 -7.65 -4.75
C ALA A 158 12.05 -6.76 -5.22
N ILE A 159 12.22 -5.42 -5.12
CA ILE A 159 11.24 -4.45 -5.64
C ILE A 159 11.03 -4.66 -7.15
N ALA A 160 12.10 -4.80 -7.93
CA ALA A 160 12.01 -5.01 -9.37
C ALA A 160 11.26 -6.29 -9.74
N LEU A 161 11.45 -7.38 -8.99
CA LEU A 161 10.74 -8.64 -9.20
C LEU A 161 9.25 -8.52 -8.88
N ILE A 162 8.88 -7.80 -7.81
CA ILE A 162 7.47 -7.52 -7.50
C ILE A 162 6.84 -6.66 -8.59
N ALA A 163 7.52 -5.61 -9.04
CA ALA A 163 7.05 -4.75 -10.12
C ALA A 163 6.84 -5.53 -11.42
N LEU A 164 7.76 -6.44 -11.75
CA LEU A 164 7.64 -7.34 -12.90
C LEU A 164 6.45 -8.30 -12.74
N ALA A 165 6.27 -8.90 -11.57
CA ALA A 165 5.15 -9.79 -11.29
C ALA A 165 3.79 -9.08 -11.41
N LEU A 166 3.71 -7.83 -10.92
CA LEU A 166 2.52 -6.99 -11.09
C LEU A 166 2.25 -6.67 -12.56
N TYR A 167 3.28 -6.28 -13.31
CA TYR A 167 3.16 -5.99 -14.73
C TYR A 167 2.64 -7.21 -15.52
N LEU A 168 3.22 -8.38 -15.27
CA LEU A 168 2.81 -9.62 -15.93
C LEU A 168 1.38 -10.03 -15.57
N THR A 169 0.98 -9.82 -14.31
CA THR A 169 -0.38 -10.09 -13.85
C THR A 169 -1.39 -9.20 -14.57
N HIS A 170 -1.13 -7.88 -14.65
CA HIS A 170 -1.98 -6.95 -15.40
C HIS A 170 -1.98 -7.22 -16.91
N ALA A 171 -0.84 -7.59 -17.50
CA ALA A 171 -0.76 -7.94 -18.92
C ALA A 171 -1.60 -9.18 -19.27
N SER A 172 -1.74 -10.12 -18.33
CA SER A 172 -2.59 -11.31 -18.51
C SER A 172 -4.08 -10.99 -18.49
N ASP A 173 -4.50 -9.96 -17.75
CA ASP A 173 -5.89 -9.49 -17.71
C ASP A 173 -6.32 -8.85 -19.05
N GLY A 174 -5.40 -8.14 -19.72
CA GLY A 174 -5.66 -7.47 -21.00
C GLY A 174 -5.91 -8.39 -22.20
N HIS A 175 -5.36 -9.62 -22.17
CA HIS A 175 -5.54 -10.59 -23.27
C HIS A 175 -6.94 -11.23 -23.28
N SER A 176 -7.69 -11.15 -22.18
CA SER A 176 -9.06 -11.69 -22.12
C SER A 176 -10.10 -10.74 -22.75
N ALA A 177 -9.81 -9.44 -22.83
CA ALA A 177 -10.73 -8.45 -23.41
C ALA A 177 -10.69 -8.37 -24.94
N ALA A 178 -9.59 -8.76 -25.58
CA ALA A 178 -9.42 -8.69 -27.04
C ALA A 178 -9.96 -9.93 -27.78
N ALA A 179 -10.22 -11.05 -27.08
CA ALA A 179 -10.71 -12.29 -27.70
C ALA A 179 -12.23 -12.34 -27.91
N THR A 180 -12.99 -11.41 -27.32
CA THR A 180 -14.46 -11.35 -27.43
C THR A 180 -14.96 -10.43 -28.55
N ASP A 181 -14.15 -9.46 -29.00
CA ASP A 181 -14.56 -8.49 -30.05
C ASP A 181 -14.46 -9.05 -31.48
N GLY A 182 -13.77 -10.18 -31.67
CA GLY A 182 -13.56 -10.80 -32.99
C GLY A 182 -14.61 -11.85 -33.39
N LYS A 183 -15.61 -12.13 -32.55
CA LYS A 183 -16.57 -13.22 -32.77
C LYS A 183 -17.98 -12.79 -33.15
N ASP A 184 -18.27 -11.48 -33.09
CA ASP A 184 -19.56 -10.91 -33.46
C ASP A 184 -19.56 -10.29 -34.87
N ALA A 185 -18.46 -10.44 -35.60
CA ALA A 185 -18.32 -10.03 -36.99
C ALA A 185 -18.00 -11.22 -37.89
N HIS A 186 -18.94 -12.15 -38.05
CA HIS A 186 -19.15 -12.95 -39.27
C HIS A 186 -20.44 -13.78 -39.19
#